data_AF-A0A6B3DQQ4-F1
#
_entry.id   AF-A0A6B3DQQ4-F1
#
_cell.length_a   1.000
_cell.length_b   1.000
_cell.length_c   1.000
_cell.angle_alpha   90.00
_cell.angle_beta   90.00
_cell.angle_gamma   90.00
#
_symmetry.space_group_name_H-M   'P 1'
#
loop_
_entity.id
_entity.type
_entity.pdbx_description
1 polymer ?
#
loop_
_entity_poly.entity_id
_entity_poly.type
_entity_poly.pdbx_seq_one_letter_code
_entity_poly.pdbx_strand_id
1 'polypeptide(L)'
;MSNAGKHPVSADQISAALAALAAEPAAEPGGGLDDGPREEERLRLLGALLARTELLITAATRLSAEGEVEDVLETVQGWDEVVGPDAGVAVNVLTNRLQRTALQVSEPRAEELPPGREAAFAAVMTAVYALGAQLHADRDDAEGTRHALSGAEEALIDILQGMHDLRVAIGDTAGQEDGPDD
;
A
#
# COMPACT_ATOMS: atom_id res chain seq x y z
N MET A 1 -7.92 -14.82 -30.12
CA MET A 1 -6.83 -15.61 -29.51
C MET A 1 -7.03 -15.56 -28.01
N SER A 2 -7.18 -16.71 -27.37
CA SER A 2 -7.56 -16.84 -25.96
C SER A 2 -6.31 -16.75 -25.07
N ASN A 3 -6.16 -15.68 -24.29
CA ASN A 3 -5.13 -15.56 -23.24
C ASN A 3 -5.57 -16.28 -21.94
N ALA A 4 -6.22 -17.43 -22.07
CA ALA A 4 -6.64 -18.22 -20.92
C ALA A 4 -5.47 -19.11 -20.46
N GLY A 5 -4.94 -18.85 -19.26
CA GLY A 5 -4.59 -19.95 -18.36
C GLY A 5 -3.21 -20.01 -17.71
N LYS A 6 -2.30 -19.04 -17.88
CA LYS A 6 -1.08 -18.99 -17.04
C LYS A 6 -0.91 -17.61 -16.43
N HIS A 7 -0.88 -17.58 -15.10
CA HIS A 7 -0.52 -16.39 -14.35
C HIS A 7 0.87 -15.91 -14.79
N PRO A 8 1.14 -14.59 -14.75
CA PRO A 8 2.43 -14.04 -15.22
C PRO A 8 3.63 -14.54 -14.42
N VAL A 9 3.41 -15.08 -13.22
CA VAL A 9 4.41 -15.70 -12.35
C VAL A 9 3.80 -16.95 -11.73
N SER A 10 4.44 -18.12 -11.83
CA SER A 10 3.95 -19.40 -11.28
C SER A 10 4.26 -19.59 -9.79
N ALA A 11 3.62 -20.56 -9.15
CA ALA A 11 3.91 -20.91 -7.75
C ALA A 11 5.39 -21.30 -7.51
N ASP A 12 5.99 -22.06 -8.43
CA ASP A 12 7.41 -22.43 -8.37
C ASP A 12 8.35 -21.23 -8.41
N GLN A 13 8.06 -20.25 -9.27
CA GLN A 13 8.89 -19.04 -9.38
C GLN A 13 8.84 -18.21 -8.10
N ILE A 14 7.67 -18.14 -7.45
CA ILE A 14 7.51 -17.43 -6.17
C ILE A 14 8.22 -18.18 -5.04
N SER A 15 8.10 -19.51 -5.02
CA SER A 15 8.79 -20.35 -4.04
C SER A 15 10.31 -20.23 -4.14
N ALA A 16 10.85 -20.25 -5.36
CA ALA A 16 12.28 -20.03 -5.59
C ALA A 16 12.76 -18.65 -5.09
N ALA A 17 11.94 -17.61 -5.27
CA ALA A 17 12.25 -16.27 -4.75
C ALA A 17 12.26 -16.23 -3.20
N LEU A 18 11.29 -16.90 -2.56
CA LEU A 18 11.24 -17.05 -1.10
C LEU A 18 12.47 -17.81 -0.56
N ALA A 19 12.88 -18.88 -1.25
CA ALA A 19 14.09 -19.63 -0.94
C ALA A 19 15.35 -18.76 -1.04
N ALA A 20 15.47 -17.95 -2.10
CA ALA A 20 16.58 -17.01 -2.27
C ALA A 20 16.67 -15.96 -1.16
N LEU A 21 15.53 -15.60 -0.56
CA LEU A 21 15.45 -14.70 0.61
C LEU A 21 15.61 -15.42 1.97
N ALA A 22 15.93 -16.73 1.94
CA ALA A 22 15.96 -17.62 3.11
C ALA A 22 14.69 -17.46 3.97
N ALA A 23 13.53 -17.49 3.32
CA ALA A 23 12.25 -17.04 3.87
C ALA A 23 11.05 -17.94 3.56
N GLU A 24 11.30 -19.20 3.25
CA GLU A 24 10.24 -20.16 2.92
C GLU A 24 9.19 -20.23 4.05
N PRO A 25 7.88 -20.12 3.72
CA PRO A 25 6.83 -20.26 4.73
C PRO A 25 6.83 -21.68 5.30
N ALA A 26 6.56 -21.80 6.60
CA ALA A 26 6.50 -23.10 7.27
C ALA A 26 5.51 -24.03 6.55
N ALA A 27 5.94 -25.27 6.29
CA ALA A 27 5.09 -26.27 5.67
C ALA A 27 3.87 -26.56 6.57
N GLU A 28 2.68 -26.67 5.97
CA GLU A 28 1.49 -27.07 6.72
C GLU A 28 1.66 -28.52 7.22
N PRO A 29 1.32 -28.80 8.49
CA PRO A 29 1.42 -30.14 9.03
C PRO A 29 0.45 -31.08 8.32
N GLY A 30 1.00 -31.99 7.50
CA GLY A 30 0.24 -33.00 6.74
C GLY A 30 0.24 -32.84 5.21
N GLY A 31 0.83 -31.77 4.68
CA GLY A 31 1.06 -31.60 3.23
C GLY A 31 2.41 -32.17 2.82
N GLY A 32 2.44 -33.36 2.21
CA GLY A 32 3.67 -33.98 1.72
C GLY A 32 4.39 -33.14 0.67
N LEU A 33 5.69 -32.98 0.84
CA LEU A 33 6.63 -32.13 0.08
C LEU A 33 7.23 -32.82 -1.18
N ASP A 34 6.50 -33.68 -1.88
CA ASP A 34 7.09 -34.41 -3.01
C ASP A 34 6.88 -33.75 -4.40
N ASP A 35 5.91 -32.84 -4.57
CA ASP A 35 5.54 -32.27 -5.88
C ASP A 35 5.67 -30.73 -6.00
N GLY A 36 6.32 -30.06 -5.03
CA GLY A 36 6.41 -28.59 -5.03
C GLY A 36 5.07 -27.89 -4.74
N PRO A 37 5.04 -26.54 -4.75
CA PRO A 37 3.83 -25.78 -4.45
C PRO A 37 2.80 -25.89 -5.59
N ARG A 38 1.53 -26.07 -5.22
CA ARG A 38 0.44 -26.09 -6.20
C ARG A 38 0.11 -24.69 -6.73
N GLU A 39 -0.39 -24.61 -7.95
CA GLU A 39 -0.74 -23.31 -8.56
C GLU A 39 -1.86 -22.58 -7.82
N GLU A 40 -2.76 -23.31 -7.13
CA GLU A 40 -3.77 -22.70 -6.25
C GLU A 40 -3.15 -21.95 -5.06
N GLU A 41 -1.94 -22.32 -4.64
CA GLU A 41 -1.22 -21.67 -3.53
C GLU A 41 -0.46 -20.41 -3.97
N ARG A 42 -0.39 -20.13 -5.27
CA ARG A 42 0.39 -19.04 -5.85
C ARG A 42 0.11 -17.68 -5.21
N LEU A 43 -1.15 -17.35 -4.95
CA LEU A 43 -1.51 -16.08 -4.30
C LEU A 43 -1.06 -16.02 -2.84
N ARG A 44 -1.17 -17.14 -2.11
CA ARG A 44 -0.69 -17.26 -0.72
C ARG A 44 0.83 -17.08 -0.66
N LEU A 45 1.55 -17.74 -1.56
CA LEU A 45 3.01 -17.61 -1.68
C LEU A 45 3.42 -16.20 -2.08
N LEU A 46 2.68 -15.55 -2.98
CA LEU A 46 2.95 -14.16 -3.37
C LEU A 46 2.79 -13.22 -2.16
N GLY A 47 1.75 -13.45 -1.34
CA GLY A 47 1.55 -12.74 -0.09
C GLY A 47 2.70 -12.94 0.90
N ALA A 48 3.23 -14.16 1.03
CA ALA A 48 4.39 -14.45 1.86
C ALA A 48 5.67 -13.75 1.34
N LEU A 49 5.91 -13.80 0.03
CA LEU A 49 7.05 -13.14 -0.60
C LEU A 49 7.00 -11.63 -0.36
N LEU A 50 5.85 -11.02 -0.61
CA LEU A 50 5.60 -9.62 -0.33
C LEU A 50 5.87 -9.27 1.14
N ALA A 51 5.29 -10.01 2.08
CA ALA A 51 5.47 -9.75 3.51
C ALA A 51 6.95 -9.84 3.92
N ARG A 52 7.70 -10.79 3.35
CA ARG A 52 9.14 -10.90 3.60
C ARG A 52 9.90 -9.70 3.06
N THR A 53 9.64 -9.28 1.83
CA THR A 53 10.29 -8.13 1.21
C THR A 53 10.05 -6.87 2.03
N GLU A 54 8.80 -6.62 2.45
CA GLU A 54 8.46 -5.46 3.29
C GLU A 54 9.19 -5.48 4.65
N LEU A 55 9.36 -6.66 5.27
CA LEU A 55 10.14 -6.80 6.50
C LEU A 55 11.63 -6.49 6.30
N LEU A 56 12.22 -6.95 5.18
CA LEU A 56 13.61 -6.66 4.84
C LEU A 56 13.83 -5.17 4.58
N ILE A 57 12.91 -4.53 3.84
CA ILE A 57 12.92 -3.08 3.62
C ILE A 57 12.81 -2.36 4.97
N THR A 58 11.83 -2.72 5.81
CA THR A 58 11.64 -2.10 7.13
C THR A 58 12.86 -2.27 8.05
N ALA A 59 13.59 -3.38 7.94
CA ALA A 59 14.82 -3.59 8.70
C ALA A 59 16.01 -2.77 8.17
N ALA A 60 15.99 -2.42 6.88
CA ALA A 60 17.03 -1.64 6.22
C ALA A 60 16.79 -0.12 6.30
N THR A 61 15.52 0.32 6.32
CA THR A 61 15.14 1.73 6.37
C THR A 61 15.09 2.25 7.80
N ARG A 62 15.45 3.52 7.98
CA ARG A 62 15.33 4.22 9.26
C ARG A 62 14.20 5.22 9.15
N LEU A 63 13.10 4.93 9.85
CA LEU A 63 12.01 5.89 10.09
C LEU A 63 12.46 6.98 11.08
N SER A 64 13.46 7.75 10.70
CA SER A 64 13.86 8.99 11.37
C SER A 64 13.56 10.16 10.43
N ALA A 65 13.12 11.28 10.99
CA ALA A 65 12.74 12.46 10.20
C ALA A 65 13.84 12.95 9.24
N GLU A 66 15.11 12.69 9.56
CA GLU A 66 16.27 13.10 8.76
C GLU A 66 16.60 12.11 7.61
N GLY A 67 16.16 10.85 7.70
CA GLY A 67 16.46 9.80 6.72
C GLY A 67 15.27 9.36 5.85
N GLU A 68 14.04 9.72 6.24
CA GLU A 68 12.82 9.25 5.58
C GLU A 68 12.76 9.64 4.09
N VAL A 69 13.17 10.86 3.74
CA VAL A 69 13.13 11.33 2.35
C VAL A 69 14.17 10.62 1.48
N GLU A 70 15.37 10.38 2.01
CA GLU A 70 16.45 9.70 1.27
C GLU A 70 16.11 8.22 1.03
N ASP A 71 15.64 7.51 2.07
CA ASP A 71 15.20 6.12 1.97
C ASP A 71 14.05 5.96 0.95
N VAL A 72 13.11 6.92 0.91
CA VAL A 72 12.02 6.95 -0.07
C VAL A 72 12.55 7.14 -1.48
N LEU A 73 13.48 8.08 -1.70
CA LEU A 73 14.04 8.34 -3.02
C LEU A 73 14.80 7.15 -3.57
N GLU A 74 15.64 6.50 -2.76
CA GLU A 74 16.38 5.29 -3.18
C GLU A 74 15.42 4.13 -3.50
N THR A 75 14.38 3.94 -2.68
CA THR A 75 13.36 2.90 -2.92
C THR A 75 12.60 3.15 -4.23
N VAL A 76 12.27 4.41 -4.54
CA VAL A 76 11.60 4.79 -5.80
C VAL A 76 12.50 4.57 -7.00
N GLN A 77 13.79 4.90 -6.92
CA GLN A 77 14.74 4.66 -8.02
C GLN A 77 14.85 3.18 -8.36
N GLY A 78 15.02 2.31 -7.35
CA GLY A 78 15.07 0.87 -7.58
C GLY A 78 13.76 0.30 -8.14
N TRP A 79 12.62 0.89 -7.81
CA TRP A 79 11.32 0.53 -8.39
C TRP A 79 11.22 0.92 -9.86
N ASP A 80 11.59 2.14 -10.21
CA ASP A 80 11.59 2.65 -11.59
C ASP A 80 12.49 1.81 -12.51
N GLU A 81 13.64 1.36 -12.02
CA GLU A 81 14.55 0.46 -12.76
C GLU A 81 13.89 -0.88 -13.14
N VAL A 82 13.00 -1.41 -12.28
CA VAL A 82 12.34 -2.71 -12.49
C VAL A 82 11.06 -2.58 -13.29
N VAL A 83 10.22 -1.58 -13.00
CA VAL A 83 8.96 -1.35 -13.71
C VAL A 83 9.20 -0.84 -15.12
N GLY A 84 10.26 -0.05 -15.29
CA GLY A 84 10.60 0.56 -16.56
C GLY A 84 9.60 1.67 -16.98
N PRO A 85 9.69 2.16 -18.23
CA PRO A 85 8.98 3.36 -18.66
C PRO A 85 7.50 3.14 -19.02
N ASP A 86 6.96 1.93 -18.86
CA ASP A 86 5.57 1.65 -19.20
C ASP A 86 4.61 2.22 -18.15
N ALA A 87 3.99 3.36 -18.49
CA ALA A 87 3.07 4.07 -17.62
C ALA A 87 1.85 3.20 -17.20
N GLY A 88 1.39 2.30 -18.07
CA GLY A 88 0.29 1.39 -17.76
C GLY A 88 0.67 0.36 -16.69
N VAL A 89 1.87 -0.19 -16.77
CA VAL A 89 2.41 -1.12 -15.76
C VAL A 89 2.65 -0.37 -14.44
N ALA A 90 3.30 0.80 -14.49
CA ALA A 90 3.56 1.63 -13.32
C ALA A 90 2.27 1.95 -12.55
N VAL A 91 1.24 2.45 -13.25
CA VAL A 91 -0.02 2.80 -12.60
C VAL A 91 -0.75 1.57 -12.05
N ASN A 92 -0.73 0.44 -12.75
CA ASN A 92 -1.34 -0.79 -12.24
C ASN A 92 -0.66 -1.29 -10.96
N VAL A 93 0.67 -1.24 -10.91
CA VAL A 93 1.44 -1.62 -9.70
C VAL A 93 1.13 -0.69 -8.54
N LEU A 94 1.12 0.63 -8.77
CA LEU A 94 0.79 1.63 -7.74
C LEU A 94 -0.64 1.47 -7.23
N THR A 95 -1.61 1.31 -8.13
CA THR A 95 -3.02 1.11 -7.78
C THR A 95 -3.21 -0.13 -6.92
N ASN A 96 -2.59 -1.27 -7.30
CA ASN A 96 -2.66 -2.50 -6.52
C ASN A 96 -2.03 -2.33 -5.12
N ARG A 97 -0.88 -1.64 -5.03
CA ARG A 97 -0.22 -1.35 -3.75
C ARG A 97 -1.12 -0.50 -2.86
N LEU A 98 -1.66 0.60 -3.39
CA LEU A 98 -2.53 1.51 -2.65
C LEU A 98 -3.81 0.81 -2.17
N GLN A 99 -4.48 0.03 -3.03
CA GLN A 99 -5.67 -0.73 -2.63
C GLN A 99 -5.39 -1.72 -1.48
N ARG A 100 -4.24 -2.41 -1.54
CA ARG A 100 -3.81 -3.31 -0.47
C ARG A 100 -3.50 -2.55 0.82
N THR A 101 -2.82 -1.40 0.74
CA THR A 101 -2.58 -0.54 1.89
C THR A 101 -3.90 -0.04 2.48
N ALA A 102 -4.86 0.40 1.65
CA ALA A 102 -6.19 0.82 2.11
C ALA A 102 -6.90 -0.30 2.88
N LEU A 103 -6.87 -1.54 2.38
CA LEU A 103 -7.42 -2.69 3.09
C LEU A 103 -6.73 -2.92 4.45
N GLN A 104 -5.40 -2.91 4.49
CA GLN A 104 -4.63 -3.08 5.73
C GLN A 104 -4.90 -1.98 6.76
N VAL A 105 -5.09 -0.73 6.29
CA VAL A 105 -5.46 0.41 7.13
C VAL A 105 -6.95 0.39 7.50
N SER A 106 -7.80 -0.34 6.78
CA SER A 106 -9.23 -0.46 7.09
C SER A 106 -9.55 -1.59 8.08
N GLU A 107 -8.81 -2.71 8.07
CA GLU A 107 -9.05 -3.88 8.93
C GLU A 107 -8.84 -3.62 10.43
N PRO A 108 -9.90 -3.59 11.27
CA PRO A 108 -9.77 -3.26 12.69
C PRO A 108 -8.94 -4.35 13.38
N ARG A 109 -7.75 -3.98 13.86
CA ARG A 109 -6.90 -4.84 14.70
C ARG A 109 -7.17 -4.65 16.20
N ALA A 110 -7.91 -3.60 16.56
CA ALA A 110 -8.23 -3.20 17.93
C ALA A 110 -9.71 -2.80 18.02
N GLU A 111 -10.28 -2.86 19.23
CA GLU A 111 -11.68 -2.48 19.52
C GLU A 111 -11.93 -0.96 19.36
N GLU A 112 -10.88 -0.13 19.54
CA GLU A 112 -10.89 1.31 19.29
C GLU A 112 -9.93 1.67 18.15
N LEU A 113 -10.39 2.51 17.22
CA LEU A 113 -9.60 2.97 16.09
C LEU A 113 -8.73 4.16 16.52
N PRO A 114 -7.42 4.16 16.25
CA PRO A 114 -6.57 5.32 16.51
C PRO A 114 -7.04 6.55 15.71
N PRO A 115 -7.01 7.77 16.28
CA PRO A 115 -7.56 8.98 15.65
C PRO A 115 -6.92 9.35 14.29
N GLY A 116 -5.68 8.91 14.02
CA GLY A 116 -5.01 9.14 12.73
C GLY A 116 -5.32 8.11 11.63
N ARG A 117 -6.07 7.04 11.95
CA ARG A 117 -6.29 5.92 11.03
C ARG A 117 -7.23 6.27 9.89
N GLU A 118 -8.31 6.99 10.18
CA GLU A 118 -9.26 7.45 9.18
C GLU A 118 -8.60 8.42 8.19
N ALA A 119 -7.81 9.37 8.69
CA ALA A 119 -6.99 10.24 7.85
C ALA A 119 -5.98 9.46 6.99
N ALA A 120 -5.32 8.44 7.56
CA ALA A 120 -4.38 7.61 6.80
C ALA A 120 -5.09 6.79 5.70
N PHE A 121 -6.27 6.24 5.98
CA PHE A 121 -7.10 5.56 4.97
C PHE A 121 -7.52 6.51 3.86
N ALA A 122 -8.05 7.68 4.24
CA ALA A 122 -8.49 8.71 3.31
C ALA A 122 -7.33 9.20 2.44
N ALA A 123 -6.12 9.38 2.98
CA ALA A 123 -4.92 9.73 2.22
C ALA A 123 -4.58 8.71 1.12
N VAL A 124 -4.70 7.41 1.43
CA VAL A 124 -4.50 6.35 0.44
C VAL A 124 -5.59 6.40 -0.63
N MET A 125 -6.86 6.61 -0.24
CA MET A 125 -7.98 6.70 -1.18
C MET A 125 -7.88 7.93 -2.09
N THR A 126 -7.48 9.09 -1.56
CA THR A 126 -7.20 10.29 -2.37
C THR A 126 -6.15 9.99 -3.45
N ALA A 127 -5.06 9.27 -3.10
CA ALA A 127 -4.04 8.89 -4.07
C ALA A 127 -4.59 7.93 -5.15
N VAL A 128 -5.42 6.95 -4.77
CA VAL A 128 -6.09 6.04 -5.72
C VAL A 128 -6.99 6.82 -6.67
N TYR A 129 -7.81 7.73 -6.16
CA TYR A 129 -8.72 8.54 -6.96
C TYR A 129 -7.99 9.49 -7.89
N ALA A 130 -6.91 10.14 -7.44
CA ALA A 130 -6.10 11.03 -8.27
C ALA A 130 -5.43 10.28 -9.43
N LEU A 131 -4.84 9.10 -9.17
CA LEU A 131 -4.28 8.24 -10.22
C LEU A 131 -5.37 7.73 -11.17
N GLY A 132 -6.54 7.36 -10.65
CA GLY A 132 -7.70 6.97 -11.45
C GLY A 132 -8.15 8.10 -12.38
N ALA A 133 -8.25 9.34 -11.87
CA ALA A 133 -8.60 10.50 -12.67
C ALA A 133 -7.62 10.74 -13.81
N GLN A 134 -6.30 10.62 -13.55
CA GLN A 134 -5.28 10.70 -14.60
C GLN A 134 -5.48 9.63 -15.67
N LEU A 135 -5.69 8.37 -15.27
CA LEU A 135 -5.93 7.27 -16.21
C LEU A 135 -7.19 7.46 -17.07
N HIS A 136 -8.25 8.05 -16.52
CA HIS A 136 -9.45 8.36 -17.29
C HIS A 136 -9.18 9.52 -18.26
N ALA A 137 -8.45 10.54 -17.82
CA ALA A 137 -8.07 11.67 -18.67
C ALA A 137 -7.19 11.23 -19.86
N ASP A 138 -6.22 10.35 -19.63
CA ASP A 138 -5.35 9.78 -20.67
C ASP A 138 -6.13 8.97 -21.72
N ARG A 139 -7.37 8.55 -21.41
CA ARG A 139 -8.28 7.82 -22.32
C ARG A 139 -9.39 8.69 -22.90
N ASP A 140 -9.31 10.01 -22.73
CA ASP A 140 -10.35 10.98 -23.10
C ASP A 140 -11.73 10.68 -22.45
N ASP A 141 -11.73 10.01 -21.29
CA ASP A 141 -12.95 9.72 -20.52
C ASP A 141 -13.25 10.84 -19.51
N ALA A 142 -13.93 11.89 -20.00
CA ALA A 142 -14.26 13.06 -19.21
C ALA A 142 -15.26 12.79 -18.07
N GLU A 143 -16.08 11.74 -18.15
CA GLU A 143 -17.03 11.39 -17.08
C GLU A 143 -16.33 10.61 -15.96
N GLY A 144 -15.53 9.59 -16.32
CA GLY A 144 -14.70 8.86 -15.37
C GLY A 144 -13.70 9.78 -14.65
N THR A 145 -13.12 10.75 -15.36
CA THR A 145 -12.22 11.75 -14.77
C THR A 145 -12.93 12.58 -13.70
N ARG A 146 -14.12 13.13 -14.01
CA ARG A 146 -14.90 13.93 -13.05
C ARG A 146 -15.32 13.11 -11.84
N HIS A 147 -15.79 11.88 -12.05
CA HIS A 147 -16.20 11.00 -10.96
C HIS A 147 -15.04 10.69 -10.01
N ALA A 148 -13.86 10.35 -10.56
CA ALA A 148 -12.67 10.10 -9.77
C ALA A 148 -12.21 11.36 -9.01
N LEU A 149 -12.24 12.54 -9.63
CA LEU A 149 -11.91 13.80 -8.95
C LEU A 149 -12.83 14.09 -7.77
N SER A 150 -14.15 13.88 -7.91
CA SER A 150 -15.08 14.05 -6.78
C SER A 150 -14.75 13.12 -5.61
N GLY A 151 -14.39 11.85 -5.89
CA GLY A 151 -13.93 10.94 -4.84
C GLY A 151 -12.64 11.39 -4.15
N ALA A 152 -11.71 11.98 -4.91
CA ALA A 152 -10.48 12.54 -4.34
C ALA A 152 -10.76 13.74 -3.42
N GLU A 153 -11.69 14.61 -3.82
CA GLU A 153 -12.12 15.78 -3.04
C GLU A 153 -12.81 15.37 -1.73
N GLU A 154 -13.71 14.39 -1.77
CA GLU A 154 -14.36 13.85 -0.56
C GLU A 154 -13.31 13.29 0.42
N ALA A 155 -12.37 12.47 -0.07
CA ALA A 155 -11.31 11.92 0.76
C ALA A 155 -10.37 12.99 1.34
N LEU A 156 -10.11 14.10 0.63
CA LEU A 156 -9.32 15.22 1.16
C LEU A 156 -9.98 15.88 2.37
N ILE A 157 -11.31 15.96 2.40
CA ILE A 157 -12.06 16.47 3.55
C ILE A 157 -11.85 15.57 4.77
N ASP A 158 -11.95 14.25 4.58
CA ASP A 158 -11.75 13.26 5.65
C ASP A 158 -10.31 13.29 6.20
N ILE A 159 -9.30 13.54 5.34
CA ILE A 159 -7.92 13.75 5.79
C ILE A 159 -7.83 14.96 6.72
N LEU A 160 -8.38 16.10 6.32
CA LEU A 160 -8.32 17.32 7.12
C LEU A 160 -9.00 17.15 8.48
N GLN A 161 -10.15 16.48 8.50
CA GLN A 161 -10.88 16.17 9.72
C GLN A 161 -10.07 15.23 10.62
N GLY A 162 -9.59 14.10 10.11
CA GLY A 162 -8.83 13.15 10.92
C GLY A 162 -7.47 13.71 11.38
N MET A 163 -6.83 14.61 10.60
CA MET A 163 -5.65 15.35 11.05
C MET A 163 -5.98 16.29 12.22
N HIS A 164 -7.14 16.94 12.19
CA HIS A 164 -7.61 17.75 13.32
C HIS A 164 -7.86 16.88 14.55
N ASP A 165 -8.55 15.75 14.40
CA ASP A 165 -8.83 14.83 15.51
C ASP A 165 -7.54 14.26 16.11
N LEU A 166 -6.54 13.96 15.26
CA LEU A 166 -5.21 13.55 15.73
C LEU A 166 -4.49 14.66 16.51
N ARG A 167 -4.56 15.92 16.05
CA ARG A 167 -4.01 17.07 16.79
C ARG A 167 -4.66 17.23 18.16
N VAL A 168 -5.99 17.11 18.22
CA VAL A 168 -6.74 17.13 19.48
C VAL A 168 -6.28 16.00 20.40
N ALA A 169 -6.14 14.77 19.88
CA ALA A 169 -5.73 13.62 20.66
C ALA A 169 -4.32 13.75 21.26
N ILE A 170 -3.40 14.46 20.60
CA ILE A 170 -2.05 14.72 21.12
C ILE A 170 -1.96 16.00 21.95
N GLY A 171 -3.08 16.71 22.17
CA GLY A 171 -3.12 17.97 22.92
C GLY A 171 -2.51 19.17 22.17
N ASP A 172 -2.32 19.06 20.86
CA ASP A 172 -1.79 20.13 19.99
C ASP A 172 -2.95 20.98 19.43
N THR A 173 -3.76 21.52 20.35
CA THR A 173 -4.79 22.51 20.02
C THR A 173 -4.30 23.87 20.49
N ALA A 174 -4.09 24.78 19.55
CA ALA A 174 -3.83 26.18 19.87
C ALA A 174 -5.06 26.76 20.62
N GLY A 175 -5.02 26.77 21.95
CA GLY A 175 -6.18 27.20 22.75
C GLY A 175 -6.18 26.99 24.26
N GLN A 176 -5.07 26.66 24.92
CA GLN A 176 -4.95 26.74 26.38
C GLN A 176 -3.61 27.36 26.78
N GLU A 177 -3.45 28.65 26.46
CA GLU A 177 -2.74 29.52 27.39
C GLU A 177 -3.71 29.71 28.56
N ASP A 178 -3.40 29.09 29.69
CA ASP A 178 -3.99 29.48 30.98
C ASP A 178 -3.76 30.99 31.12
N GLY A 179 -4.84 31.77 30.99
CA GLY A 179 -4.82 33.19 31.29
C GLY A 179 -4.33 33.41 32.72
N PRO A 180 -3.64 34.52 33.01
CA PRO A 180 -3.04 34.73 34.32
C PRO A 180 -4.12 34.66 35.41
N ASP A 181 -3.85 33.85 36.43
CA ASP A 181 -4.59 33.88 37.70
C ASP A 181 -4.50 35.30 38.29
N ASP A 182 -5.61 36.05 38.23
CA ASP A 182 -5.85 37.28 38.99
C ASP A 182 -6.33 36.95 40.42
#